data_AF-A0A7S0F467-F1
#
_entry.id   AF-A0A7S0F467-F1
#
_cell.length_a   1.000
_cell.length_b   1.000
_cell.length_c   1.000
_cell.angle_alpha   90.00
_cell.angle_beta   90.00
_cell.angle_gamma   90.00
#
_symmetry.space_group_name_H-M   'P 1'
#
loop_
_entity.id
_entity.type
_entity.pdbx_description
1 polymer ?
#
loop_
_entity_poly.entity_id
_entity_poly.type
_entity_poly.pdbx_seq_one_letter_code
_entity_poly.pdbx_strand_id
1 'polypeptide(L)'
;LARAGANTTACTSWTSAVGVPSTALQLSAMLPADVLVTGGQVVAHVRATNGAGLSSSATSNAMNVYVSPPGLGRLIVQGMSENVSCFLNDTSAIAVAWLPDEESFLPGTAAYALSVIESTSEHALLAERLVISSTNATNVSFAAADGVTVRFRLVVTNVAA
;
A
#
# COMPACT_ATOMS: atom_id res chain seq x y z
N LEU A 1 -38.86 7.12 -12.71
CA LEU A 1 -39.33 6.14 -11.71
C LEU A 1 -38.18 5.19 -11.38
N ALA A 2 -37.85 5.09 -10.09
CA ALA A 2 -37.00 4.11 -9.39
C ALA A 2 -35.48 4.01 -9.64
N ARG A 3 -34.75 3.90 -8.51
CA ARG A 3 -33.30 3.75 -8.28
C ARG A 3 -32.79 2.33 -8.54
N ALA A 4 -31.52 2.22 -8.95
CA ALA A 4 -30.48 1.30 -8.45
C ALA A 4 -29.13 1.92 -8.88
N GLY A 5 -28.10 2.14 -8.05
CA GLY A 5 -27.64 1.33 -6.94
C GLY A 5 -26.50 0.42 -7.40
N ALA A 6 -25.35 0.98 -7.81
CA ALA A 6 -24.11 0.23 -7.98
C ALA A 6 -22.91 1.16 -7.74
N ASN A 7 -22.31 0.95 -6.58
CA ASN A 7 -21.09 1.57 -6.11
C ASN A 7 -19.93 0.74 -6.67
N THR A 8 -19.34 1.14 -7.80
CA THR A 8 -18.06 0.58 -8.26
C THR A 8 -17.23 1.66 -8.92
N THR A 9 -16.16 2.04 -8.22
CA THR A 9 -15.01 2.81 -8.68
C THR A 9 -14.32 2.03 -9.81
N ALA A 10 -14.89 2.07 -11.01
CA ALA A 10 -14.27 1.52 -12.21
C ALA A 10 -13.57 2.66 -12.95
N CYS A 11 -12.26 2.79 -12.73
CA CYS A 11 -11.38 3.61 -13.55
C CYS A 11 -11.22 3.03 -14.96
N THR A 12 -12.29 2.82 -15.71
CA THR A 12 -12.30 2.59 -17.17
C THR A 12 -13.71 2.24 -17.63
N SER A 13 -14.42 3.18 -18.24
CA SER A 13 -15.14 2.92 -19.50
C SER A 13 -15.77 4.21 -20.02
N TRP A 14 -15.47 4.53 -21.27
CA TRP A 14 -16.21 5.53 -22.04
C TRP A 14 -17.22 4.77 -22.90
N THR A 15 -18.52 4.92 -22.62
CA THR A 15 -19.56 4.52 -23.56
C THR A 15 -20.20 5.79 -24.11
N SER A 16 -20.04 6.04 -25.42
CA SER A 16 -20.79 7.09 -26.09
C SER A 16 -22.24 6.63 -26.23
N ALA A 17 -23.17 7.38 -25.64
CA ALA A 17 -24.59 7.14 -25.73
C ALA A 17 -25.18 7.51 -27.10
N VAL A 18 -24.78 6.82 -28.18
CA VAL A 18 -25.55 6.66 -29.43
C VAL A 18 -25.03 5.39 -30.11
N GLY A 19 -25.95 4.51 -30.54
CA GLY A 19 -25.68 3.19 -31.15
C GLY A 19 -24.97 3.23 -32.50
N VAL A 20 -23.72 3.71 -32.52
CA VAL A 20 -22.76 3.42 -33.58
C VAL A 20 -21.97 2.20 -33.12
N PRO A 21 -21.72 1.18 -33.96
CA PRO A 21 -20.73 0.17 -33.64
C PRO A 21 -19.37 0.85 -33.66
N SER A 22 -18.98 1.45 -32.53
CA SER A 22 -17.63 1.97 -32.36
C SER A 22 -16.72 0.76 -32.34
N THR A 23 -16.04 0.51 -33.45
CA THR A 23 -14.76 -0.19 -33.39
C THR A 23 -13.89 0.69 -32.50
N ALA A 24 -13.82 0.36 -31.22
CA ALA A 24 -13.01 1.08 -30.27
C ALA A 24 -11.56 1.02 -30.78
N LEU A 25 -11.04 2.16 -31.23
CA LEU A 25 -9.62 2.29 -31.51
C LEU A 25 -8.91 2.24 -30.16
N GLN A 26 -8.42 1.06 -29.80
CA GLN A 26 -7.64 0.86 -28.59
C GLN A 26 -6.17 1.11 -28.92
N LEU A 27 -5.61 2.17 -28.35
CA LEU A 27 -4.18 2.43 -28.37
C LEU A 27 -3.63 2.14 -26.98
N SER A 28 -2.59 1.30 -26.92
CA SER A 28 -1.81 1.10 -25.70
C SER A 28 -0.43 1.71 -25.90
N ALA A 29 0.02 2.48 -24.91
CA ALA A 29 1.36 3.03 -24.86
C ALA A 29 1.99 2.63 -23.53
N MET A 30 3.24 2.17 -23.56
CA MET A 30 4.03 1.95 -22.36
C MET A 30 4.87 3.19 -22.09
N LEU A 31 4.78 3.72 -20.87
CA LEU A 31 5.67 4.77 -20.40
C LEU A 31 6.98 4.12 -19.90
N PRO A 32 8.16 4.72 -20.15
CA PRO A 32 9.41 4.26 -19.55
C PRO A 32 9.33 4.33 -18.02
N ALA A 33 9.99 3.40 -17.33
CA ALA A 33 10.03 3.37 -15.86
C ALA A 33 10.56 4.69 -15.27
N ASP A 34 11.55 5.31 -15.93
CA ASP A 34 12.16 6.57 -15.47
C ASP A 34 11.24 7.79 -15.58
N VAL A 35 10.13 7.67 -16.32
CA VAL A 35 9.09 8.72 -16.41
C VAL A 35 8.10 8.61 -15.26
N LEU A 36 7.98 7.43 -14.65
CA LEU A 36 7.06 7.14 -13.56
C LEU A 36 7.79 7.31 -12.21
N VAL A 37 7.64 8.49 -11.62
CA VAL A 37 8.18 8.78 -10.28
C VAL A 37 7.16 8.34 -9.23
N THR A 38 7.61 7.68 -8.15
CA THR A 38 6.74 7.39 -7.00
C THR A 38 6.13 8.68 -6.47
N GLY A 39 4.82 8.66 -6.25
CA GLY A 39 4.04 9.83 -5.83
C GLY A 39 3.69 10.80 -6.96
N GLY A 40 4.14 10.52 -8.18
CA GLY A 40 3.77 11.26 -9.38
C GLY A 40 2.32 11.00 -9.83
N GLN A 41 1.78 11.91 -10.65
CA GLN A 41 0.47 11.78 -11.25
C GLN A 41 0.56 11.62 -12.76
N VAL A 42 -0.17 10.65 -13.30
CA VAL A 42 -0.32 10.45 -14.74
C VAL A 42 -1.71 10.89 -15.18
N VAL A 43 -1.76 11.67 -16.24
CA VAL A 43 -3.00 12.13 -16.89
C VAL A 43 -2.92 11.75 -18.36
N ALA A 44 -3.91 11.00 -18.86
CA ALA A 44 -4.01 10.70 -20.27
C ALA A 44 -4.74 11.84 -20.99
N HIS A 45 -4.17 12.34 -22.08
CA HIS A 45 -4.80 13.32 -22.96
C HIS A 45 -4.90 12.75 -24.37
N VAL A 46 -6.10 12.77 -24.95
CA VAL A 46 -6.37 12.26 -26.29
C VAL A 46 -6.87 13.42 -27.14
N ARG A 47 -6.30 13.57 -28.34
CA ARG A 47 -6.76 14.53 -29.34
C ARG A 47 -7.09 13.80 -30.65
N ALA A 48 -8.34 13.91 -31.08
CA ALA A 48 -8.78 13.42 -32.39
C ALA A 48 -8.77 14.58 -33.39
N THR A 49 -8.33 14.34 -34.63
CA THR A 49 -8.39 15.33 -35.73
C THR A 49 -8.93 14.65 -36.98
N ASN A 50 -9.94 15.23 -37.63
CA ASN A 50 -10.50 14.68 -38.87
C ASN A 50 -9.73 15.16 -40.12
N GLY A 51 -10.06 14.62 -41.29
CA GLY A 51 -9.42 14.98 -42.57
C GLY A 51 -9.63 16.43 -43.03
N ALA A 52 -10.55 17.17 -42.39
CA ALA A 52 -10.77 18.60 -42.62
C ALA A 52 -9.97 19.50 -41.65
N GLY A 53 -9.18 18.91 -40.74
CA GLY A 53 -8.38 19.64 -39.76
C GLY A 53 -9.11 20.06 -38.50
N LEU A 54 -10.37 19.63 -38.29
CA LEU A 54 -11.10 19.90 -37.05
C LEU A 54 -10.66 18.91 -35.96
N SER A 55 -10.43 19.41 -34.75
CA SER A 55 -10.02 18.58 -33.61
C SER A 55 -11.02 18.60 -32.45
N SER A 56 -11.06 17.49 -31.70
CA SER A 56 -11.64 17.42 -30.35
C SER A 56 -10.63 16.77 -29.40
N SER A 57 -10.75 17.06 -28.10
CA SER A 57 -9.84 16.49 -27.09
C SER A 57 -10.57 16.05 -25.84
N ALA A 58 -10.04 15.03 -25.18
CA ALA A 58 -10.49 14.55 -23.88
C ALA A 58 -9.29 14.29 -22.98
N THR A 59 -9.50 14.47 -21.67
CA THR A 59 -8.48 14.26 -20.64
C THR A 59 -9.04 13.31 -19.59
N SER A 60 -8.26 12.34 -19.15
CA SER A 60 -8.63 11.48 -18.03
C SER A 60 -8.54 12.22 -16.70
N ASN A 61 -9.11 11.62 -15.66
CA ASN A 61 -8.72 11.91 -14.29
C ASN A 61 -7.22 11.59 -14.07
N ALA A 62 -6.60 12.30 -13.13
CA ALA A 62 -5.24 12.02 -12.69
C ALA A 62 -5.21 10.70 -11.91
N MET A 63 -4.15 9.92 -12.11
CA MET A 63 -3.88 8.68 -11.40
C MET A 63 -2.54 8.79 -10.68
N ASN A 64 -2.51 8.50 -9.38
CA ASN A 64 -1.27 8.46 -8.60
C ASN A 64 -0.50 7.18 -8.94
N VAL A 65 0.82 7.30 -9.12
CA VAL A 65 1.71 6.19 -9.45
C VAL A 65 2.63 5.88 -8.28
N TYR A 66 2.67 4.62 -7.88
CA TYR A 66 3.56 4.10 -6.86
C TYR A 66 4.33 2.91 -7.43
N VAL A 67 5.61 3.11 -7.73
CA VAL A 67 6.46 2.08 -8.36
C VAL A 67 7.43 1.44 -7.37
N SER A 68 7.63 2.06 -6.20
CA SER A 68 8.37 1.48 -5.08
C SER A 68 7.43 0.81 -4.07
N PRO A 69 7.77 -0.39 -3.56
CA PRO A 69 7.13 -0.94 -2.37
C PRO A 69 7.26 0.03 -1.18
N PRO A 70 6.29 0.07 -0.25
CA PRO A 70 6.42 0.88 0.96
C PRO A 70 7.63 0.44 1.78
N GLY A 71 8.50 1.38 2.12
CA GLY A 71 9.61 1.14 3.02
C GLY A 71 9.18 1.14 4.49
N LEU A 72 10.01 0.49 5.30
CA LEU A 72 10.00 0.67 6.75
C LEU A 72 11.25 1.46 7.11
N GLY A 73 11.05 2.67 7.66
CA GLY A 73 12.16 3.50 8.11
C GLY A 73 12.86 2.87 9.33
N ARG A 74 12.10 2.51 10.36
CA ARG A 74 12.66 1.89 11.58
C ARG A 74 11.65 1.01 12.30
N LEU A 75 12.11 -0.12 12.85
CA LEU A 75 11.40 -0.93 13.83
C LEU A 75 12.12 -0.82 15.18
N ILE A 76 11.38 -0.51 16.24
CA ILE A 76 11.90 -0.23 17.57
C ILE A 76 11.20 -1.16 18.54
N VAL A 77 11.96 -2.00 19.25
CA VAL A 77 11.46 -2.77 20.39
C VAL A 77 11.85 -2.02 21.66
N GLN A 78 10.87 -1.56 22.42
CA GLN A 78 11.09 -0.81 23.65
C GLN A 78 11.83 -1.68 24.67
N GLY A 79 12.77 -1.07 25.41
CA GLY A 79 13.59 -1.78 26.37
C GLY A 79 14.80 -2.52 25.77
N MET A 80 14.92 -2.59 24.44
CA MET A 80 16.15 -3.01 23.77
C MET A 80 17.02 -1.77 23.50
N SER A 81 18.29 -1.82 23.89
CA SER A 81 19.27 -0.77 23.54
C SER A 81 20.13 -1.23 22.35
N GLU A 82 20.59 -0.29 21.52
CA GLU A 82 21.35 -0.57 20.30
C GLU A 82 22.68 -1.34 20.56
N ASN A 83 23.14 -1.41 21.81
CA ASN A 83 24.43 -2.01 22.17
C ASN A 83 24.36 -3.09 23.27
N VAL A 84 23.19 -3.38 23.86
CA VAL A 84 23.11 -4.27 25.02
C VAL A 84 21.78 -5.01 25.02
N SER A 85 21.89 -6.34 24.94
CA SER A 85 20.86 -7.34 25.27
C SER A 85 19.76 -7.61 24.24
N CYS A 86 19.81 -8.81 23.64
CA CYS A 86 18.68 -9.42 22.91
C CYS A 86 17.59 -9.96 23.85
N PHE A 87 17.65 -9.62 25.14
CA PHE A 87 16.78 -10.12 26.19
C PHE A 87 16.00 -8.95 26.80
N LEU A 88 14.70 -9.19 26.99
CA LEU A 88 13.80 -8.33 27.74
C LEU A 88 13.57 -8.94 29.12
N ASN A 89 13.45 -8.10 30.15
CA ASN A 89 13.14 -8.53 31.52
C ASN A 89 11.66 -8.34 31.90
N ASP A 90 10.85 -7.77 31.00
CA ASP A 90 9.41 -7.63 31.14
C ASP A 90 8.71 -8.40 30.00
N THR A 91 8.02 -9.47 30.38
CA THR A 91 7.26 -10.34 29.47
C THR A 91 5.78 -9.97 29.41
N SER A 92 5.33 -9.09 30.31
CA SER A 92 3.93 -8.69 30.44
C SER A 92 3.50 -7.67 29.38
N ALA A 93 4.46 -6.86 28.88
CA ALA A 93 4.20 -5.85 27.87
C ALA A 93 5.44 -5.59 26.99
N ILE A 94 5.65 -6.43 25.98
CA ILE A 94 6.62 -6.15 24.91
C ILE A 94 6.02 -5.08 24.01
N ALA A 95 6.56 -3.87 24.06
CA ALA A 95 6.13 -2.76 23.23
C ALA A 95 7.01 -2.62 21.98
N VAL A 96 6.37 -2.54 20.82
CA VAL A 96 7.00 -2.36 19.52
C VAL A 96 6.45 -1.10 18.89
N ALA A 97 7.33 -0.27 18.34
CA ALA A 97 6.99 0.90 17.56
C ALA A 97 7.67 0.85 16.19
N TRP A 98 7.07 1.49 15.20
CA TRP A 98 7.65 1.60 13.87
C TRP A 98 7.45 3.00 13.31
N LEU A 99 8.40 3.39 12.46
CA LEU A 99 8.37 4.64 11.72
C LEU A 99 8.33 4.35 10.22
N PRO A 100 7.31 4.85 9.49
CA PRO A 100 7.30 4.81 8.03
C PRO A 100 8.45 5.64 7.45
N ASP A 101 8.91 5.32 6.25
CA ASP A 101 9.81 6.17 5.49
C ASP A 101 9.03 7.28 4.77
N GLU A 102 9.46 8.54 4.84
CA GLU A 102 8.67 9.66 4.30
C GLU A 102 8.42 9.57 2.79
N GLU A 103 9.33 8.93 2.05
CA GLU A 103 9.30 8.84 0.58
C GLU A 103 8.27 7.83 0.05
N SER A 104 8.02 6.72 0.76
CA SER A 104 7.15 5.67 0.22
C SER A 104 5.65 5.86 0.48
N PHE A 105 5.25 6.91 1.20
CA PHE A 105 3.84 7.19 1.54
C PHE A 105 3.27 8.46 0.91
N LEU A 106 4.00 9.13 0.02
CA LEU A 106 3.45 10.28 -0.70
C LEU A 106 2.83 9.84 -2.03
N PRO A 107 1.54 10.13 -2.33
CA PRO A 107 0.45 10.69 -1.51
C PRO A 107 -0.63 9.65 -1.09
N GLY A 108 -0.27 8.62 -0.34
CA GLY A 108 -1.13 7.47 0.02
C GLY A 108 -1.20 7.20 1.52
N THR A 109 -2.23 6.47 1.97
CA THR A 109 -2.31 6.01 3.37
C THR A 109 -1.63 4.65 3.49
N ALA A 110 -0.89 4.40 4.58
CA ALA A 110 -0.30 3.09 4.85
C ALA A 110 -1.29 2.18 5.59
N ALA A 111 -1.21 0.87 5.34
CA ALA A 111 -1.73 -0.14 6.24
C ALA A 111 -0.59 -0.97 6.83
N TYR A 112 -0.70 -1.27 8.11
CA TYR A 112 0.29 -1.99 8.91
C TYR A 112 -0.33 -3.27 9.44
N ALA A 113 0.38 -4.39 9.25
CA ALA A 113 0.08 -5.65 9.89
C ALA A 113 1.32 -6.16 10.62
N LEU A 114 1.26 -6.23 11.96
CA LEU A 114 2.32 -6.84 12.76
C LEU A 114 1.87 -8.21 13.21
N SER A 115 2.68 -9.20 12.89
CA SER A 115 2.58 -10.55 13.43
C SER A 115 3.82 -10.92 14.23
N VAL A 116 3.63 -11.85 15.17
CA VAL A 116 4.68 -12.38 16.03
C VAL A 116 4.72 -13.89 15.92
N ILE A 117 5.95 -14.42 15.94
CA ILE A 117 6.22 -15.84 15.93
C ILE A 117 7.06 -16.13 17.17
N GLU A 118 6.48 -16.88 18.10
CA GLU A 118 7.17 -17.31 19.31
C GLU A 118 7.91 -18.62 19.06
N SER A 119 9.05 -18.82 19.72
CA SER A 119 9.89 -20.01 19.59
C SER A 119 10.36 -20.43 20.98
N THR A 120 10.16 -21.71 21.33
CA THR A 120 10.55 -22.28 22.63
C THR A 120 11.91 -23.00 22.57
N SER A 121 12.44 -23.20 21.37
CA SER A 121 13.80 -23.68 21.09
C SER A 121 14.24 -23.13 19.73
N GLU A 122 15.48 -23.33 19.31
CA GLU A 122 15.94 -22.88 17.99
C GLU A 122 15.18 -23.53 16.81
N HIS A 123 14.51 -24.67 17.03
CA HIS A 123 13.93 -25.49 15.96
C HIS A 123 12.40 -25.59 16.00
N ALA A 124 11.74 -25.10 17.05
CA ALA A 124 10.28 -25.18 17.21
C ALA A 124 9.65 -23.78 17.14
N LEU A 125 9.26 -23.38 15.93
CA LEU A 125 8.44 -22.18 15.72
C LEU A 125 6.97 -22.49 16.06
N LEU A 126 6.35 -21.62 16.85
CA LEU A 126 4.91 -21.64 17.08
C LEU A 126 4.17 -20.98 15.91
N ALA A 127 2.83 -21.07 15.93
CA ALA A 127 1.99 -20.43 14.93
C ALA A 127 2.17 -18.90 14.93
N GLU A 128 2.22 -18.32 13.73
CA GLU A 128 2.23 -16.86 13.55
C GLU A 128 0.93 -16.27 14.11
N ARG A 129 1.07 -15.33 15.04
CA ARG A 129 -0.05 -14.62 15.67
C ARG A 129 -0.10 -13.20 15.15
N LEU A 130 -1.20 -12.83 14.50
CA LEU A 130 -1.48 -11.42 14.16
C LEU A 130 -1.74 -10.63 15.45
N VAL A 131 -0.94 -9.58 15.67
CA VAL A 131 -1.08 -8.69 16.83
C VAL A 131 -1.95 -7.49 16.47
N ILE A 132 -1.73 -6.91 15.29
CA ILE A 132 -2.50 -5.76 14.83
C ILE A 132 -2.63 -5.74 13.30
N SER A 133 -3.75 -5.21 12.83
CA SER A 133 -3.99 -4.78 11.46
C SER A 133 -4.64 -3.40 11.52
N SER A 134 -3.96 -2.35 11.06
CA SER A 134 -4.41 -0.96 11.20
C SER A 134 -3.90 -0.06 10.07
N THR A 135 -4.64 1.01 9.76
CA THR A 135 -4.22 2.06 8.81
C THR A 135 -3.51 3.26 9.47
N ASN A 136 -3.43 3.28 10.80
CA ASN A 136 -2.90 4.44 11.53
C ASN A 136 -1.99 4.08 12.71
N ALA A 137 -1.93 2.80 13.11
CA ALA A 137 -1.11 2.41 14.24
C ALA A 137 0.37 2.47 13.88
N THR A 138 1.16 3.05 14.78
CA THR A 138 2.63 3.10 14.71
C THR A 138 3.28 2.42 15.90
N ASN A 139 2.47 1.86 16.81
CA ASN A 139 2.93 1.07 17.93
C ASN A 139 1.90 0.01 18.33
N VAL A 140 2.36 -1.00 19.06
CA VAL A 140 1.52 -1.99 19.73
C VAL A 140 2.29 -2.64 20.88
N SER A 141 1.57 -3.09 21.91
CA SER A 141 2.14 -3.93 22.96
C SER A 141 1.42 -5.27 23.03
N PHE A 142 2.16 -6.31 23.42
CA PHE A 142 1.62 -7.65 23.62
C PHE A 142 2.44 -8.39 24.68
N ALA A 143 1.84 -9.44 25.26
CA ALA A 143 2.53 -10.32 26.20
C ALA A 143 3.14 -11.54 25.48
N ALA A 144 4.24 -12.04 26.03
CA ALA A 144 4.87 -13.29 25.63
C ALA A 144 5.17 -14.14 26.87
N ALA A 145 5.32 -15.45 26.68
CA ALA A 145 5.71 -16.32 27.80
C ALA A 145 7.19 -16.09 28.17
N ASP A 146 7.55 -16.40 29.42
CA ASP A 146 8.94 -16.35 29.85
C ASP A 146 9.79 -17.39 29.10
N GLY A 147 11.04 -17.02 28.80
CA GLY A 147 12.01 -17.88 28.10
C GLY A 147 11.77 -18.10 26.60
N VAL A 148 10.80 -17.43 25.96
CA VAL A 148 10.57 -17.57 24.51
C VAL A 148 11.39 -16.56 23.70
N THR A 149 11.81 -16.98 22.51
CA THR A 149 12.30 -16.06 21.49
C THR A 149 11.14 -15.59 20.64
N VAL A 150 10.98 -14.26 20.50
CA VAL A 150 9.94 -13.66 19.64
C VAL A 150 10.57 -13.13 18.36
N ARG A 151 10.02 -13.53 17.21
CA ARG A 151 10.33 -12.94 15.90
C ARG A 151 9.16 -12.08 15.46
N PHE A 152 9.48 -10.88 14.97
CA PHE A 152 8.51 -9.92 14.47
C PHE A 152 8.45 -9.98 12.95
N ARG A 153 7.25 -9.91 12.40
CA ARG A 153 7.02 -9.70 10.97
C ARG A 153 6.07 -8.53 10.80
N LEU A 154 6.61 -7.41 10.33
CA LEU A 154 5.84 -6.22 10.00
C LEU A 154 5.65 -6.16 8.50
N VAL A 155 4.40 -6.11 8.06
CA VAL A 155 4.02 -5.90 6.67
C VAL A 155 3.42 -4.51 6.55
N VAL A 156 3.92 -3.74 5.58
CA VAL A 156 3.38 -2.43 5.22
C VAL A 156 2.83 -2.49 3.81
N THR A 157 1.66 -1.90 3.63
CA THR A 157 0.96 -1.89 2.35
C THR A 157 0.53 -0.46 2.03
N ASN A 158 0.71 -0.04 0.79
CA ASN A 158 0.14 1.21 0.32
C ASN A 158 -1.37 1.01 0.06
N VAL A 159 -2.19 1.84 0.68
CA VAL A 159 -3.65 1.85 0.49
C VAL A 159 -3.98 2.96 -0.51
N ALA A 160 -4.46 2.55 -1.69
CA ALA A 160 -5.06 3.48 -2.64
C ALA A 160 -6.31 4.11 -1.97
N ALA A 161 -6.33 5.44 -1.91
CA ALA A 161 -7.47 6.21 -1.42
C ALA A 161 -8.66 6.15 -2.40
#